data_AF-A0A6A4YZ31-F1
#
_entry.id   AF-A0A6A4YZ31-F1
#
_cell.length_a   1.000
_cell.length_b   1.000
_cell.length_c   1.000
_cell.angle_alpha   90.00
_cell.angle_beta   90.00
_cell.angle_gamma   90.00
#
_symmetry.space_group_name_H-M   'P 1'
#
loop_
_entity.id
_entity.type
_entity.pdbx_description
1 polymer ?
#
loop_
_entity_poly.entity_id
_entity_poly.type
_entity_poly.pdbx_seq_one_letter_code
_entity_poly.pdbx_strand_id
1 'polypeptide(L)'
;PSKKHKALIVSLEHRFYGKSQPTADYSNANLKFLSADQALKDLVNFQDHLIAKRKLVDSKWVAFGGSYPGMLAAWAKSKYPDRFVGSVASSGPILAKGDFFEYADKVEYGLL
;
A
#
# COMPACT_ATOMS: atom_id res chain seq x y z
N PRO A 1 -12.37 1.76 -14.11
CA PRO A 1 -12.61 0.36 -13.69
C PRO A 1 -13.79 0.18 -12.72
N SER A 2 -13.89 0.96 -11.63
CA SER A 2 -14.92 0.76 -10.58
C SER A 2 -16.36 0.76 -11.07
N LYS A 3 -16.77 1.76 -11.88
CA LYS A 3 -18.13 1.86 -12.46
C LYS A 3 -18.51 0.63 -13.29
N LYS A 4 -17.56 0.09 -14.07
CA LYS A 4 -17.75 -1.09 -14.91
C LYS A 4 -17.98 -2.37 -14.09
N HIS A 5 -17.31 -2.48 -12.95
CA HIS A 5 -17.38 -3.66 -12.08
C HIS A 5 -18.31 -3.51 -10.88
N LYS A 6 -19.06 -2.38 -10.79
CA LYS A 6 -19.88 -2.03 -9.63
C LYS A 6 -19.11 -2.18 -8.31
N ALA A 7 -17.82 -1.80 -8.32
CA ALA A 7 -16.93 -2.00 -7.19
C ALA A 7 -16.99 -0.83 -6.20
N LEU A 8 -16.92 -1.15 -4.91
CA LEU A 8 -16.66 -0.18 -3.86
C LEU A 8 -15.19 0.27 -3.94
N ILE A 9 -14.95 1.59 -3.92
CA ILE A 9 -13.61 2.14 -3.78
C ILE A 9 -13.42 2.57 -2.33
N VAL A 10 -12.31 2.13 -1.75
CA VAL A 10 -11.85 2.56 -0.43
C VAL A 10 -10.41 3.03 -0.57
N SER A 11 -10.08 4.13 0.12
CA SER A 11 -8.73 4.66 0.21
C SER A 11 -8.34 4.67 1.68
N LEU A 12 -7.26 3.97 2.03
CA LEU A 12 -6.72 3.96 3.38
C LEU A 12 -5.53 4.91 3.44
N GLU A 13 -5.58 5.85 4.38
CA GLU A 13 -4.45 6.76 4.63
C GLU A 13 -3.35 6.00 5.39
N HIS A 14 -2.10 6.20 4.97
CA HIS A 14 -0.96 5.49 5.53
C HIS A 14 -0.63 6.01 6.94
N ARG A 15 -0.25 5.11 7.86
CA ARG A 15 0.22 5.50 9.20
C ARG A 15 1.32 6.56 9.12
N PHE A 16 1.29 7.54 10.02
CA PHE A 16 2.16 8.73 10.09
C PHE A 16 1.97 9.77 8.97
N TYR A 17 1.01 9.59 8.06
CA TYR A 17 0.68 10.58 7.04
C TYR A 17 -0.70 11.19 7.31
N GLY A 18 -0.85 12.48 6.99
CA GLY A 18 -2.11 13.19 7.13
C GLY A 18 -2.65 13.14 8.56
N LYS A 19 -3.87 12.64 8.71
CA LYS A 19 -4.57 12.53 10.00
C LYS A 19 -4.32 11.19 10.71
N SER A 20 -3.67 10.24 10.05
CA SER A 20 -3.41 8.90 10.56
C SER A 20 -2.17 8.89 11.46
N GLN A 21 -2.29 9.47 12.65
CA GLN A 21 -1.20 9.65 13.61
C GLN A 21 -1.30 8.63 14.77
N PRO A 22 -0.55 7.51 14.73
CA PRO A 22 -0.62 6.49 15.77
C PRO A 22 0.11 6.86 17.07
N THR A 23 0.93 7.92 17.05
CA THR A 23 1.72 8.40 18.18
C THR A 23 1.55 9.91 18.34
N ALA A 24 1.91 10.44 19.52
CA ALA A 24 1.79 11.86 19.82
C ALA A 24 2.83 12.73 19.09
N ASP A 25 3.99 12.15 18.74
CA ASP A 25 5.07 12.83 18.05
C ASP A 25 5.81 11.89 17.07
N TYR A 26 6.80 12.46 16.38
CA TYR A 26 7.71 11.77 15.44
C TYR A 26 9.10 11.53 16.03
N SER A 27 9.19 11.30 17.35
CA SER A 27 10.46 10.94 17.98
C SER A 27 11.01 9.62 17.41
N ASN A 28 12.32 9.41 17.45
CA ASN A 28 12.94 8.16 16.97
C ASN A 28 12.33 6.91 17.63
N ALA A 29 11.94 7.02 18.90
CA ALA A 29 11.28 5.95 19.64
C ALA A 29 9.89 5.59 19.06
N ASN A 30 9.20 6.56 18.47
CA ASN A 30 7.89 6.39 17.84
C ASN A 30 7.99 6.03 16.35
N LEU A 31 9.00 6.53 15.64
CA LEU A 31 9.24 6.20 14.23
C LEU A 31 9.57 4.72 13.99
N LYS A 32 9.92 3.94 15.03
CA LYS A 32 10.01 2.47 14.92
C LYS A 32 8.71 1.81 14.42
N PHE A 33 7.56 2.49 14.56
CA PHE A 33 6.28 2.01 14.05
C PHE A 33 5.98 2.44 12.61
N LEU A 34 6.82 3.30 12.01
CA LEU A 34 6.74 3.71 10.61
C LEU A 34 7.54 2.73 9.74
N SER A 35 6.88 1.64 9.31
CA SER A 35 7.48 0.69 8.38
C SER A 35 6.46 0.15 7.39
N ALA A 36 6.93 -0.31 6.22
CA ALA A 36 6.09 -0.93 5.21
C ALA A 36 5.36 -2.18 5.74
N ASP A 37 6.06 -3.01 6.52
CA ASP A 37 5.46 -4.19 7.16
C ASP A 37 4.26 -3.85 8.05
N GLN A 38 4.39 -2.75 8.78
CA GLN A 38 3.36 -2.26 9.65
C GLN A 38 2.19 -1.63 8.87
N ALA A 39 2.47 -0.90 7.79
CA ALA A 39 1.44 -0.39 6.88
C ALA A 39 0.67 -1.51 6.16
N LEU A 40 1.34 -2.60 5.79
CA LEU A 40 0.71 -3.79 5.22
C LEU A 40 -0.22 -4.49 6.23
N LYS A 41 0.16 -4.51 7.52
CA LYS A 41 -0.73 -5.00 8.60
C LYS A 41 -1.96 -4.10 8.76
N ASP A 42 -1.81 -2.78 8.61
CA ASP A 42 -2.97 -1.87 8.65
C ASP A 42 -3.95 -2.16 7.51
N LEU A 43 -3.46 -2.47 6.30
CA LEU A 43 -4.34 -2.81 5.17
C LEU A 43 -5.21 -4.03 5.48
N VAL A 44 -4.64 -5.11 6.03
CA VAL A 44 -5.41 -6.32 6.34
C VAL A 44 -6.33 -6.12 7.55
N ASN A 45 -5.90 -5.38 8.57
CA ASN A 45 -6.75 -5.04 9.71
C ASN A 45 -7.93 -4.15 9.30
N PHE A 46 -7.69 -3.17 8.43
CA PHE A 46 -8.74 -2.33 7.86
C PHE A 46 -9.72 -3.16 7.02
N GLN A 47 -9.22 -4.12 6.23
CA GLN A 47 -10.04 -5.03 5.47
C GLN A 47 -10.99 -5.84 6.37
N ASP A 48 -10.49 -6.44 7.46
CA ASP A 48 -11.33 -7.15 8.44
C ASP A 48 -12.39 -6.24 9.04
N HIS A 49 -11.99 -5.04 9.46
CA HIS A 49 -12.91 -4.04 10.02
C HIS A 49 -14.02 -3.69 9.03
N LEU A 50 -13.68 -3.42 7.77
CA LEU A 50 -14.67 -3.03 6.77
C LEU A 50 -15.59 -4.19 6.39
N ILE A 51 -15.05 -5.41 6.26
CA ILE A 51 -15.84 -6.62 5.99
C ILE A 51 -16.89 -6.80 7.08
N ALA A 52 -16.49 -6.75 8.35
CA ALA A 52 -17.40 -6.88 9.48
C ALA A 52 -18.45 -5.75 9.50
N LYS A 53 -18.00 -4.50 9.33
CA LYS A 53 -18.87 -3.31 9.40
C LYS A 53 -19.89 -3.23 8.27
N ARG A 54 -19.57 -3.74 7.09
CA ARG A 54 -20.39 -3.62 5.87
C ARG A 54 -20.96 -4.95 5.37
N LYS A 55 -20.74 -6.05 6.10
CA LYS A 55 -21.17 -7.42 5.74
C LYS A 55 -20.66 -7.84 4.35
N LEU A 56 -19.38 -7.60 4.06
CA LEU A 56 -18.76 -7.83 2.75
C LEU A 56 -18.03 -9.19 2.66
N VAL A 57 -18.53 -10.23 3.33
CA VAL A 57 -17.80 -11.51 3.54
C VAL A 57 -17.38 -12.21 2.26
N ASP A 58 -18.17 -12.12 1.18
CA ASP A 58 -17.87 -12.75 -0.12
C ASP A 58 -17.18 -11.81 -1.12
N SER A 59 -16.76 -10.62 -0.69
CA SER A 59 -16.20 -9.61 -1.59
C SER A 59 -14.77 -9.93 -1.98
N LYS A 60 -14.46 -9.81 -3.27
CA LYS A 60 -13.10 -9.90 -3.81
C LYS A 60 -12.39 -8.55 -3.65
N TRP A 61 -11.16 -8.58 -3.14
CA TRP A 61 -10.36 -7.38 -2.92
C TRP A 61 -9.17 -7.30 -3.88
N VAL A 62 -8.97 -6.13 -4.47
CA VAL A 62 -7.83 -5.84 -5.35
C VAL A 62 -7.09 -4.65 -4.78
N ALA A 63 -5.78 -4.79 -4.54
CA ALA A 63 -4.95 -3.70 -4.05
C ALA A 63 -4.54 -2.77 -5.21
N PHE A 64 -4.57 -1.46 -5.00
CA PHE A 64 -4.17 -0.47 -5.99
C PHE A 64 -3.18 0.52 -5.39
N GLY A 65 -2.16 0.91 -6.14
CA GLY A 65 -1.26 1.98 -5.76
C GLY A 65 -0.35 2.44 -6.88
N GLY A 66 0.14 3.67 -6.75
CA GLY A 66 1.16 4.26 -7.60
C GLY A 66 2.42 4.60 -6.81
N SER A 67 3.62 4.50 -7.38
CA SER A 67 4.89 4.78 -6.67
C SER A 67 5.06 3.89 -5.43
N TYR A 68 5.43 4.44 -4.27
CA TYR A 68 5.51 3.70 -3.01
C TYR A 68 4.21 2.93 -2.65
N PRO A 69 3.00 3.52 -2.75
CA PRO A 69 1.76 2.76 -2.67
C PRO A 69 1.65 1.61 -3.69
N GLY A 70 2.29 1.73 -4.86
CA GLY A 70 2.40 0.65 -5.84
C GLY A 70 3.23 -0.52 -5.31
N MET A 71 4.34 -0.24 -4.63
CA MET A 71 5.13 -1.26 -3.91
C MET A 71 4.27 -1.94 -2.83
N LEU A 72 3.55 -1.15 -2.02
CA LEU A 72 2.63 -1.69 -1.01
C LEU A 72 1.53 -2.56 -1.64
N ALA A 73 0.97 -2.18 -2.79
CA ALA A 73 -0.05 -2.98 -3.47
C ALA A 73 0.50 -4.34 -3.94
N ALA A 74 1.70 -4.36 -4.53
CA ALA A 74 2.38 -5.60 -4.91
C ALA A 74 2.70 -6.48 -3.69
N TRP A 75 3.27 -5.88 -2.65
CA TRP A 75 3.63 -6.60 -1.43
C TRP A 75 2.43 -7.10 -0.64
N ALA A 76 1.30 -6.37 -0.63
CA ALA A 76 0.06 -6.83 -0.03
C ALA A 76 -0.43 -8.12 -0.68
N LYS A 77 -0.44 -8.20 -2.02
CA LYS A 77 -0.79 -9.43 -2.74
C LYS A 77 0.23 -10.54 -2.49
N SER A 78 1.52 -10.23 -2.44
CA SER A 78 2.58 -11.21 -2.21
C SER A 78 2.56 -11.79 -0.80
N LYS A 79 2.35 -10.96 0.23
CA LYS A 79 2.43 -11.33 1.65
C LYS A 79 1.11 -11.90 2.19
N TYR A 80 -0.02 -11.49 1.60
CA TYR A 80 -1.36 -11.92 1.97
C TYR A 80 -2.15 -12.41 0.75
N PRO A 81 -1.71 -13.51 0.11
CA PRO A 81 -2.26 -13.97 -1.16
C PRO A 81 -3.75 -14.32 -1.09
N ASP A 82 -4.25 -14.77 0.07
CA ASP A 82 -5.67 -15.13 0.26
C ASP A 82 -6.56 -13.90 0.51
N ARG A 83 -5.94 -12.77 0.87
CA ARG A 83 -6.65 -11.54 1.23
C ARG A 83 -6.91 -10.65 0.02
N PHE A 84 -6.04 -10.71 -0.98
CA PHE A 84 -6.16 -9.93 -2.21
C PHE A 84 -6.19 -10.86 -3.42
N VAL A 85 -7.21 -10.80 -4.25
CA VAL A 85 -7.28 -11.62 -5.48
C VAL A 85 -6.34 -11.11 -6.58
N GLY A 86 -5.91 -9.86 -6.49
CA GLY A 86 -4.96 -9.24 -7.40
C GLY A 86 -4.44 -7.91 -6.88
N SER A 87 -3.47 -7.33 -7.61
CA SER A 87 -2.97 -5.99 -7.34
C SER A 87 -2.65 -5.24 -8.64
N VAL A 88 -2.73 -3.91 -8.58
CA VAL A 88 -2.25 -3.00 -9.62
C VAL A 88 -1.20 -2.09 -8.98
N ALA A 89 0.06 -2.37 -9.30
CA ALA A 89 1.23 -1.65 -8.81
C ALA A 89 1.79 -0.76 -9.92
N SER A 90 1.29 0.47 -10.02
CA SER A 90 1.71 1.42 -11.05
C SER A 90 3.01 2.11 -10.64
N SER A 91 4.05 2.07 -11.49
CA SER A 91 5.32 2.77 -11.26
C SER A 91 5.95 2.55 -9.88
N GLY A 92 5.72 1.40 -9.26
CA GLY A 92 6.31 1.03 -7.97
C GLY A 92 7.63 0.31 -8.20
N PRO A 93 8.78 0.78 -7.68
CA PRO A 93 10.03 0.03 -7.73
C PRO A 93 9.97 -1.12 -6.71
N ILE A 94 9.33 -2.23 -7.09
CA ILE A 94 9.00 -3.36 -6.19
C ILE A 94 10.26 -3.97 -5.56
N LEU A 95 11.38 -3.94 -6.27
CA LEU A 95 12.68 -4.34 -5.76
C LEU A 95 13.25 -3.22 -4.89
N ALA A 96 13.12 -3.38 -3.57
CA ALA A 96 13.75 -2.50 -2.61
C ALA A 96 15.27 -2.71 -2.64
N LYS A 97 16.01 -1.71 -3.12
CA LYS A 97 17.48 -1.69 -3.11
C LYS A 97 17.96 -0.60 -2.16
N GLY A 98 18.97 -0.91 -1.35
CA GLY A 98 19.59 0.06 -0.43
C GLY A 98 20.35 1.14 -1.20
N ASP A 99 21.10 0.72 -2.22
CA ASP A 99 21.65 1.61 -3.25
C ASP A 99 20.91 1.32 -4.55
N PHE A 100 20.15 2.32 -5.04
CA PHE A 100 19.35 2.22 -6.26
C PHE A 100 19.86 3.18 -7.34
N PHE A 101 21.17 3.15 -7.60
CA PHE A 101 21.82 4.00 -8.61
C PHE A 101 21.17 3.92 -10.00
N GLU A 102 20.57 2.77 -10.39
CA GLU A 102 19.92 2.63 -11.70
C GLU A 102 18.73 3.59 -11.90
N TYR A 103 18.18 4.14 -10.82
CA TYR A 103 17.18 5.21 -10.91
C TYR A 103 17.78 6.48 -11.51
N ALA A 104 19.00 6.86 -11.11
CA ALA A 104 19.69 8.03 -11.63
C ALA A 104 20.05 7.85 -13.11
N ASP A 105 20.58 6.68 -13.49
CA ASP A 105 20.93 6.36 -14.87
C ASP A 105 19.74 6.50 -15.83
N LYS A 106 18.54 6.11 -15.37
CA LYS A 106 17.31 6.24 -16.16
C LYS A 106 16.86 7.69 -16.34
N VAL A 107 17.05 8.54 -15.34
CA VAL A 107 16.73 9.97 -15.42
C VAL A 107 17.71 10.66 -16.37
N GLU A 108 19.01 10.36 -16.25
CA GLU A 108 20.05 10.91 -17.13
C GLU A 108 19.78 10.56 -18.59
N TYR A 109 19.53 9.28 -18.90
CA TYR A 109 19.20 8.85 -20.26
C TYR A 109 17.95 9.53 -20.83
N GLY A 110 16.95 9.84 -20.00
CA GLY A 110 15.71 10.49 -20.44
C GLY A 110 15.84 12.01 -20.66
N LEU A 111 16.95 12.62 -20.25
CA LEU A 111 17.25 14.05 -20.41
C LEU A 111 18.21 14.33 -21.57
N LEU A 112 18.78 13.28 -22.18
CA LEU A 112 19.58 13.32 -23.40
C LEU A 112 18.70 13.04 -24.64
#